data_AF-A0A932EE41-F1
#
_entry.id   AF-A0A932EE41-F1
#
_cell.length_a   1.000
_cell.length_b   1.000
_cell.length_c   1.000
_cell.angle_alpha   90.00
_cell.angle_beta   90.00
_cell.angle_gamma   90.00
#
_symmetry.space_group_name_H-M   'P 1'
#
loop_
_entity.id
_entity.type
_entity.pdbx_description
1 polymer ?
#
loop_
_entity_poly.entity_id
_entity_poly.type
_entity_poly.pdbx_seq_one_letter_code
_entity_poly.pdbx_strand_id
1 'polypeptide(L)' 'MLEILEPINVWVFFKKNLIKPHLFFWRGRKIKVDKINLIHTSKNGSSLFYHFSISSGGNFYRLKFDTNKLDWFLEAVEEG' A
#
# COMPACT_ATOMS: atom_id res chain seq x y z
N MET A 1 14.42 -3.42 5.23
CA MET A 1 13.32 -3.54 4.25
C MET A 1 13.83 -4.00 2.88
N LEU A 2 13.20 -5.00 2.27
CA LEU A 2 13.45 -5.52 0.92
C LEU A 2 12.53 -4.84 -0.10
N GLU A 3 13.09 -4.29 -1.18
CA GLU A 3 12.34 -3.71 -2.31
C GLU A 3 11.85 -4.81 -3.26
N ILE A 4 10.59 -4.76 -3.69
CA ILE A 4 9.96 -5.84 -4.49
C ILE A 4 9.19 -5.31 -5.70
N LEU A 5 8.52 -4.16 -5.60
CA LEU A 5 7.71 -3.55 -6.67
C LEU A 5 6.77 -4.54 -7.39
N GLU A 6 6.04 -5.35 -6.63
CA GLU A 6 5.10 -6.35 -7.17
C GLU A 6 3.67 -5.76 -7.25
N PRO A 7 2.90 -6.00 -8.33
CA PRO A 7 1.49 -5.62 -8.38
C PRO A 7 0.67 -6.44 -7.39
N ILE A 8 -0.27 -5.80 -6.70
CA ILE A 8 -1.12 -6.44 -5.68
C ILE A 8 -2.58 -6.00 -5.82
N ASN A 9 -3.49 -6.81 -5.29
CA ASN A 9 -4.88 -6.40 -5.09
C ASN A 9 -5.06 -5.86 -3.68
N VAL A 10 -5.83 -4.77 -3.55
CA VAL A 10 -6.08 -4.09 -2.27
C VAL A 10 -7.57 -3.83 -2.12
N TRP A 11 -8.14 -4.22 -0.98
CA TRP A 11 -9.44 -3.72 -0.56
C TRP A 11 -9.23 -2.43 0.21
N VAL A 12 -9.88 -1.38 -0.27
CA VAL A 12 -9.66 -0.01 0.19
C VAL A 12 -11.00 0.64 0.51
N PHE A 13 -11.02 1.45 1.57
CA PHE A 13 -12.11 2.35 1.86
C PHE A 13 -11.76 3.77 1.39
N PHE A 14 -12.62 4.36 0.58
CA PHE A 14 -12.65 5.80 0.37
C PHE A 14 -13.56 6.40 1.44
N LYS A 15 -12.96 7.03 2.45
CA LYS A 15 -13.71 7.63 3.57
C LYS A 15 -13.47 9.13 3.60
N LYS A 16 -14.49 9.90 3.19
CA LYS A 16 -14.36 11.34 2.91
C LYS A 16 -13.25 11.53 1.87
N ASN A 17 -12.19 12.23 2.23
CA ASN A 17 -11.11 12.61 1.33
C ASN A 17 -9.85 11.74 1.57
N LEU A 18 -10.01 10.61 2.25
CA LEU A 18 -8.93 9.72 2.63
C LEU A 18 -9.07 8.34 1.97
N ILE A 19 -7.96 7.86 1.43
CA ILE A 19 -7.79 6.48 0.98
C ILE A 19 -7.29 5.67 2.17
N LYS A 20 -8.01 4.62 2.55
CA LYS A 20 -7.66 3.76 3.69
C LYS A 20 -7.58 2.29 3.25
N PRO A 21 -6.39 1.77 2.96
CA PRO A 21 -6.18 0.34 2.76
C PRO A 21 -6.68 -0.44 3.97
N HIS A 22 -7.51 -1.44 3.73
CA HIS A 22 -8.05 -2.31 4.78
C HIS A 22 -7.37 -3.68 4.78
N LEU A 23 -7.08 -4.18 3.59
CA LEU A 23 -6.57 -5.51 3.35
C LEU A 23 -5.87 -5.53 2.00
N PHE A 24 -4.79 -6.29 1.86
CA PHE A 24 -4.18 -6.58 0.56
C PHE A 24 -3.83 -8.05 0.41
N PHE A 25 -3.63 -8.46 -0.84
CA PHE A 25 -3.34 -9.84 -1.21
C PHE A 25 -1.94 -9.93 -1.80
N TRP A 26 -1.08 -10.74 -1.19
CA TRP A 26 0.29 -10.93 -1.62
C TRP A 26 0.72 -12.39 -1.42
N ARG A 27 1.27 -13.03 -2.46
CA ARG A 27 1.71 -14.44 -2.45
C ARG A 27 0.68 -15.43 -1.88
N GLY A 28 -0.56 -15.29 -2.30
CA GLY A 28 -1.69 -16.13 -1.84
C GLY A 28 -2.15 -15.86 -0.41
N ARG A 29 -1.51 -14.93 0.31
CA ARG A 29 -1.89 -14.51 1.66
C ARG A 29 -2.83 -13.31 1.62
N LYS A 30 -3.80 -13.32 2.53
CA LYS A 30 -4.69 -12.21 2.83
C LYS A 30 -4.13 -11.45 4.03
N ILE A 31 -3.56 -10.26 3.82
CA ILE A 31 -2.85 -9.49 4.84
C ILE A 31 -3.71 -8.32 5.30
N LYS A 32 -4.16 -8.36 6.56
CA LYS A 32 -5.00 -7.32 7.17
C LYS A 32 -4.14 -6.15 7.63
N VAL A 33 -4.57 -4.93 7.30
CA VAL A 33 -3.91 -3.71 7.77
C VAL A 33 -4.26 -3.51 9.23
N ASP A 34 -3.28 -3.68 10.13
CA ASP A 34 -3.48 -3.42 11.57
C ASP A 34 -3.34 -1.93 11.86
N LYS A 35 -2.31 -1.30 11.27
CA LYS A 35 -2.05 0.13 11.42
C LYS A 35 -1.44 0.71 10.16
N ILE A 36 -1.93 1.88 9.74
CA ILE A 36 -1.26 2.74 8.76
C ILE A 36 -0.39 3.72 9.56
N ASN A 37 0.92 3.60 9.44
CA ASN A 37 1.90 4.39 10.17
C ASN A 37 2.18 5.73 9.52
N LEU A 38 2.21 5.76 8.18
CA LEU A 38 2.49 6.96 7.40
C LEU A 38 1.72 6.93 6.09
N ILE A 39 1.23 8.09 5.68
CA ILE A 39 0.69 8.33 4.34
C ILE A 39 1.42 9.55 3.79
N HIS A 40 1.99 9.42 2.60
CA HIS A 40 2.53 10.55 1.85
C HIS A 40 2.22 10.39 0.37
N THR A 41 2.40 11.46 -0.39
CA THR A 41 2.15 11.48 -1.83
C THR A 41 3.40 11.89 -2.59
N SER A 42 3.62 11.28 -3.76
CA SER A 42 4.62 11.72 -4.72
C SER A 42 3.97 12.05 -6.06
N LYS A 43 4.65 12.84 -6.89
CA LYS A 43 4.21 13.14 -8.25
C LYS A 43 5.30 12.75 -9.24
N ASN A 44 4.90 12.12 -10.35
CA ASN A 44 5.76 11.92 -11.52
C ASN A 44 4.98 12.39 -12.76
N GLY A 45 5.36 13.57 -13.27
CA GLY A 45 4.57 14.24 -14.30
C GLY A 45 3.14 14.52 -13.83
N SER A 46 2.16 13.99 -14.56
CA SER A 46 0.74 14.08 -14.21
C SER A 46 0.25 13.00 -13.25
N SER A 47 1.07 11.98 -12.95
CA SER A 47 0.70 10.90 -12.03
C SER A 47 0.91 11.31 -10.59
N LEU A 48 -0.15 11.19 -9.80
CA LEU A 48 -0.13 11.29 -8.34
C LEU A 48 -0.09 9.87 -7.76
N PHE A 49 0.87 9.61 -6.88
CA PHE A 49 0.97 8.34 -6.18
C PHE A 49 0.72 8.54 -4.70
N TYR A 50 -0.06 7.66 -4.10
CA TYR A 50 -0.16 7.55 -2.65
C TYR A 50 0.76 6.43 -2.17
N HIS A 51 1.55 6.72 -1.15
CA HIS A 51 2.40 5.75 -0.48
C HIS A 51 1.91 5.53 0.96
N PHE A 52 1.79 4.27 1.35
CA PHE A 52 1.29 3.86 2.66
C PHE A 52 2.32 2.97 3.35
N SER A 53 2.82 3.40 4.51
CA SER A 53 3.61 2.54 5.39
C SER A 53 2.67 1.86 6.38
N ILE A 54 2.65 0.52 6.39
CA ILE A 54 1.67 -0.29 7.09
C ILE A 54 2.37 -1.29 8.02
N SER A 55 1.81 -1.52 9.20
CA SER A 55 2.14 -2.67 10.05
C SER A 55 1.04 -3.72 9.97
N SER A 56 1.43 -4.98 9.90
CA SER A 56 0.53 -6.13 9.96
C SER A 56 1.24 -7.36 10.54
N GLY A 57 0.74 -7.86 11.67
CA GLY A 57 1.23 -9.10 12.27
C GLY A 57 2.74 -9.13 12.53
N GLY A 58 3.31 -8.02 13.00
CA GLY A 58 4.77 -7.88 13.26
C GLY A 58 5.60 -7.45 12.05
N ASN A 59 5.06 -7.52 10.84
CA ASN A 59 5.76 -7.13 9.61
C ASN A 59 5.43 -5.68 9.21
N PHE A 60 6.31 -5.09 8.40
CA PHE A 60 6.10 -3.77 7.80
C PHE A 60 6.02 -3.86 6.28
N TYR A 61 5.10 -3.10 5.69
CA TYR A 61 4.85 -3.07 4.25
C TYR A 61 4.79 -1.62 3.76
N ARG A 62 5.29 -1.37 2.54
CA ARG A 62 5.04 -0.13 1.80
C ARG A 62 4.19 -0.42 0.59
N LEU A 63 3.00 0.17 0.55
CA LEU A 63 2.11 0.10 -0.61
C LEU A 63 2.17 1.40 -1.40
N LYS A 64 2.06 1.30 -2.72
CA LYS A 64 1.85 2.43 -3.62
C LYS A 64 0.53 2.26 -4.38
N PHE A 65 -0.20 3.36 -4.55
CA PHE A 65 -1.37 3.46 -5.40
C PHE A 65 -1.15 4.54 -6.46
N ASP A 66 -1.25 4.19 -7.74
CA ASP A 66 -1.26 5.16 -8.85
C ASP A 66 -2.70 5.62 -9.10
N THR A 67 -2.97 6.91 -8.91
CA THR A 67 -4.33 7.45 -9.12
C THR A 67 -4.74 7.53 -10.58
N ASN A 68 -3.78 7.48 -11.51
CA ASN A 68 -4.06 7.56 -12.95
C ASN A 68 -4.34 6.18 -13.53
N LYS A 69 -3.59 5.16 -13.11
CA LYS A 69 -3.75 3.78 -13.59
C LYS A 69 -4.68 2.93 -12.73
N LEU A 70 -5.01 3.39 -11.53
CA LEU A 70 -5.84 2.68 -10.56
C LEU A 70 -5.27 1.31 -10.15
N ASP A 71 -3.93 1.18 -10.15
CA ASP A 71 -3.22 -0.02 -9.77
C ASP A 71 -2.47 0.16 -8.44
N TRP A 72 -2.26 -0.97 -7.77
CA TRP A 72 -1.56 -1.03 -6.49
C TRP A 72 -0.30 -1.86 -6.60
N PHE A 73 0.75 -1.42 -5.90
CA PHE A 73 2.02 -2.11 -5.81
C PHE A 73 2.43 -2.29 -4.36
N LEU A 74 3.01 -3.45 -4.05
CA LEU A 74 3.86 -3.63 -2.88
C LEU A 74 5.26 -3.15 -3.25
N GLU A 75 5.65 -1.99 -2.76
CA GLU A 75 6.97 -1.43 -3.04
C GLU A 75 8.04 -2.19 -2.24
N ALA A 76 7.77 -2.45 -0.96
CA ALA A 76 8.75 -3.04 -0.08
C ALA A 76 8.12 -3.78 1.11
N VAL A 77 8.85 -4.74 1.67
CA VAL A 77 8.47 -5.50 2.88
C VAL A 77 9.64 -5.60 3.84
N GLU A 78 9.35 -5.60 5.14
CA GLU A 78 10.29 -5.98 6.19
C GLU A 78 9.61 -7.00 7.08
N GLU A 79 10.19 -8.19 7.14
CA GLU A 79 9.74 -9.26 8.02
C GLU A 79 10.43 -9.10 9.37
N GLY A 80 9.66 -9.28 10.45
CA GLY A 80 10.15 -9.22 11.83
C GLY A 80 10.79 -10.52 12.30
#